data_AF-A0A7V5FZ85-F1
#
_entry.id   AF-A0A7V5FZ85-F1
#
_cell.length_a   1.000
_cell.length_b   1.000
_cell.length_c   1.000
_cell.angle_alpha   90.00
_cell.angle_beta   90.00
_cell.angle_gamma   90.00
#
_symmetry.space_group_name_H-M   'P 1'
#
loop_
_entity.id
_entity.type
_entity.pdbx_description
1 polymer ?
#
loop_
_entity_poly.entity_id
_entity_poly.type
_entity_poly.pdbx_seq_one_letter_code
_entity_poly.pdbx_strand_id
1 'polypeptide(L)'
;MKLNEIEVTNPYLNLDDEFYDKVKPTPLNRPHLIHANASVAKTLGIDEEELQSDNFVRLLNGEFEPKGYEPFAMCYAGHQFGHFVPRLGDGRAINIGTIDKYQLQLKGAGQTEYSRHGDGRAVLRSSIREYLISEAMTHLRIPTTLCLGIIGSDHDVWREETEKGAVVCRVSTSWV
;
A
#
# COMPACT_ATOMS: atom_id res chain seq x y z
N MET A 1 -20.04 -2.54 -2.66
CA MET A 1 -20.19 -1.34 -1.84
C MET A 1 -19.42 -0.21 -2.47
N LYS A 2 -19.96 1.00 -2.37
CA LYS A 2 -19.31 2.21 -2.86
C LYS A 2 -18.13 2.58 -1.96
N LEU A 3 -17.17 3.37 -2.46
CA LEU A 3 -15.99 3.74 -1.67
C LEU A 3 -16.35 4.51 -0.39
N ASN A 4 -17.39 5.34 -0.44
CA ASN A 4 -17.88 6.11 0.72
C ASN A 4 -18.65 5.27 1.75
N GLU A 5 -18.97 4.02 1.42
CA GLU A 5 -19.60 3.06 2.33
C GLU A 5 -18.57 2.14 2.98
N ILE A 6 -17.31 2.21 2.56
CA ILE A 6 -16.22 1.40 3.13
C ILE A 6 -16.00 1.82 4.59
N GLU A 7 -16.09 0.83 5.46
CA GLU A 7 -15.62 0.89 6.84
C GLU A 7 -14.43 -0.04 6.98
N VAL A 8 -13.33 0.48 7.54
CA VAL A 8 -12.11 -0.27 7.81
C VAL A 8 -11.90 -0.42 9.31
N THR A 9 -11.27 -1.52 9.69
CA THR A 9 -10.80 -1.77 11.07
C THR A 9 -9.29 -1.97 11.09
N ASN A 10 -8.67 -1.74 12.24
CA ASN A 10 -7.22 -1.90 12.41
C ASN A 10 -6.92 -2.68 13.70
N PRO A 11 -7.19 -3.99 13.74
CA PRO A 11 -6.95 -4.81 14.94
C PRO A 11 -5.48 -4.80 15.37
N TYR A 12 -4.54 -4.50 14.47
CA TYR A 12 -3.12 -4.35 14.79
C TYR A 12 -2.83 -3.19 15.74
N LEU A 13 -3.67 -2.14 15.72
CA LEU A 13 -3.54 -0.99 16.64
C LEU A 13 -3.95 -1.32 18.08
N ASN A 14 -4.49 -2.52 18.34
CA ASN A 14 -4.75 -3.00 19.69
C ASN A 14 -3.47 -3.56 20.37
N LEU A 15 -2.38 -3.72 19.62
CA LEU A 15 -1.07 -4.06 20.19
C LEU A 15 -0.47 -2.83 20.90
N ASP A 16 0.58 -3.07 21.69
CA ASP A 16 1.37 -2.00 22.29
C ASP A 16 1.99 -1.09 21.22
N ASP A 17 2.22 0.17 21.56
CA ASP A 17 2.73 1.18 20.64
C ASP A 17 4.16 0.88 20.14
N GLU A 18 4.90 -0.02 20.78
CA GLU A 18 6.20 -0.50 20.30
C GLU A 18 6.12 -1.27 18.97
N PHE A 19 4.93 -1.77 18.58
CA PHE A 19 4.73 -2.56 17.36
C PHE A 19 4.44 -1.71 16.12
N TYR A 20 4.14 -0.41 16.26
CA TYR A 20 3.78 0.44 15.13
C TYR A 20 3.96 1.93 15.42
N ASP A 21 4.01 2.74 14.35
CA ASP A 21 3.86 4.19 14.43
C ASP A 21 2.65 4.63 13.60
N LYS A 22 1.77 5.45 14.17
CA LYS A 22 0.68 6.07 13.40
C LYS A 22 1.28 7.10 12.44
N VAL A 23 0.95 7.00 11.16
CA VAL A 23 1.52 7.87 10.11
C VAL A 23 0.53 8.04 8.98
N LYS A 24 0.31 9.29 8.56
CA LYS A 24 -0.51 9.58 7.39
C LYS A 24 0.32 9.41 6.10
N PRO A 25 -0.25 8.89 5.02
CA PRO A 25 0.37 8.97 3.70
C PRO A 25 0.74 10.40 3.31
N THR A 26 1.83 10.54 2.58
CA THR A 26 2.24 11.75 1.89
C THR A 26 1.87 11.60 0.41
N PRO A 27 0.79 12.23 -0.08
CA PRO A 27 0.31 12.03 -1.44
C PRO A 27 1.36 12.34 -2.53
N LEU A 28 1.23 11.70 -3.69
CA LEU A 28 1.99 12.02 -4.89
C LEU A 28 1.37 13.20 -5.65
N ASN A 29 2.18 13.88 -6.46
CA ASN A 29 1.74 15.02 -7.26
C ASN A 29 1.12 14.55 -8.59
N ARG A 30 -0.08 15.03 -8.91
CA ARG A 30 -0.83 14.65 -10.14
C ARG A 30 -0.94 13.13 -10.31
N PRO A 31 -1.56 12.43 -9.34
CA PRO A 31 -1.75 11.00 -9.43
C PRO A 31 -2.68 10.67 -10.61
N HIS A 32 -2.42 9.56 -11.28
CA HIS A 32 -3.32 9.02 -12.29
C HIS A 32 -3.38 7.50 -12.19
N LEU A 33 -4.55 6.94 -12.49
CA LEU A 33 -4.74 5.49 -12.50
C LEU A 33 -3.91 4.87 -13.64
N ILE A 34 -3.09 3.87 -13.29
CA ILE A 34 -2.44 3.00 -14.28
C ILE A 34 -3.32 1.78 -14.53
N HIS A 35 -3.77 1.13 -13.44
CA HIS A 35 -4.68 -0.01 -13.52
C HIS A 35 -5.39 -0.26 -12.18
N ALA A 36 -6.62 -0.79 -12.25
CA ALA A 36 -7.41 -1.24 -11.11
C ALA A 36 -7.78 -2.72 -11.26
N ASN A 37 -7.68 -3.50 -10.19
CA ASN A 37 -7.93 -4.93 -10.22
C ASN A 37 -9.38 -5.26 -9.87
N ALA A 38 -10.22 -5.48 -10.87
CA ALA A 38 -11.62 -5.85 -10.68
C ALA A 38 -11.81 -7.16 -9.88
N SER A 39 -10.92 -8.14 -10.04
CA SER A 39 -11.00 -9.41 -9.31
C SER A 39 -10.77 -9.20 -7.81
N VAL A 40 -9.73 -8.44 -7.44
CA VAL A 40 -9.42 -8.12 -6.05
C VAL A 40 -10.47 -7.17 -5.46
N ALA A 41 -10.96 -6.20 -6.23
CA ALA A 41 -12.06 -5.34 -5.81
C ALA A 41 -13.31 -6.14 -5.44
N LYS A 42 -13.67 -7.13 -6.27
CA LYS A 42 -14.77 -8.07 -5.99
C LYS A 42 -14.52 -8.88 -4.71
N THR A 43 -13.29 -9.34 -4.46
CA THR A 43 -12.92 -10.00 -3.19
C THR A 43 -13.13 -9.09 -1.98
N LEU A 44 -12.87 -7.79 -2.12
CA LEU A 44 -13.09 -6.79 -1.07
C LEU A 44 -14.55 -6.30 -1.00
N GLY A 45 -15.42 -6.76 -1.89
CA GLY A 45 -16.81 -6.30 -1.99
C GLY A 45 -16.95 -4.87 -2.51
N ILE A 46 -15.93 -4.32 -3.18
CA ILE A 46 -15.94 -2.98 -3.79
C ILE A 46 -16.61 -3.05 -5.16
N ASP A 47 -17.51 -2.10 -5.45
CA ASP A 47 -18.22 -2.05 -6.73
C ASP A 47 -17.27 -1.69 -7.87
N GLU A 48 -17.38 -2.39 -9.00
CA GLU A 48 -16.46 -2.24 -10.13
C GLU A 48 -16.53 -0.84 -10.75
N GLU A 49 -17.70 -0.19 -10.71
CA GLU A 49 -17.90 1.19 -11.20
C GLU A 49 -17.04 2.20 -10.42
N GLU A 50 -16.72 1.93 -9.16
CA GLU A 50 -15.90 2.83 -8.35
C GLU A 50 -14.43 2.84 -8.79
N LEU A 51 -13.96 1.78 -9.46
CA LEU A 51 -12.54 1.60 -9.81
C LEU A 51 -12.01 2.62 -10.82
N GLN A 52 -12.91 3.30 -11.53
CA GLN A 52 -12.57 4.37 -12.48
C GLN A 52 -12.85 5.77 -11.90
N SER A 53 -13.29 5.86 -10.64
CA SER A 53 -13.61 7.14 -10.01
C SER A 53 -12.36 7.88 -9.52
N ASP A 54 -12.48 9.21 -9.42
CA ASP A 54 -11.45 10.04 -8.78
C ASP A 54 -11.22 9.64 -7.32
N ASN A 55 -12.27 9.19 -6.62
CA ASN A 55 -12.15 8.72 -5.24
C ASN A 55 -11.29 7.46 -5.13
N PHE A 56 -11.28 6.58 -6.15
CA PHE A 56 -10.40 5.43 -6.15
C PHE A 56 -8.93 5.84 -6.29
N VAL A 57 -8.63 6.78 -7.18
CA VAL A 57 -7.28 7.35 -7.29
C VAL A 57 -6.87 8.02 -5.98
N ARG A 58 -7.77 8.78 -5.35
CA ARG A 58 -7.53 9.39 -4.03
C ARG A 58 -7.31 8.36 -2.92
N LEU A 59 -8.03 7.23 -2.93
CA LEU A 59 -7.78 6.13 -1.99
C LEU A 59 -6.37 5.56 -2.18
N LEU A 60 -5.98 5.26 -3.42
CA LEU A 60 -4.65 4.74 -3.71
C LEU A 60 -3.54 5.76 -3.43
N ASN A 61 -3.84 7.06 -3.51
CA ASN A 61 -2.90 8.15 -3.19
C ASN A 61 -2.87 8.51 -1.70
N GLY A 62 -3.71 7.87 -0.87
CA GLY A 62 -3.80 8.15 0.57
C GLY A 62 -4.54 9.44 0.93
N GLU A 63 -5.39 9.97 0.03
CA GLU A 63 -6.16 11.21 0.17
C GLU A 63 -7.66 10.98 0.41
N PHE A 64 -8.10 9.73 0.36
CA PHE A 64 -9.46 9.32 0.71
C PHE A 64 -9.42 8.57 2.04
N GLU A 65 -10.13 9.10 3.03
CA GLU A 65 -10.19 8.56 4.40
C GLU A 65 -11.54 7.83 4.59
N PRO A 66 -11.62 6.50 4.42
CA PRO A 66 -12.83 5.74 4.74
C PRO A 66 -13.18 5.81 6.23
N LYS A 67 -14.38 5.35 6.61
CA LYS A 67 -14.76 5.29 8.02
C LYS A 67 -13.82 4.34 8.77
N GLY A 68 -13.29 4.78 9.92
CA GLY A 68 -12.32 3.98 10.72
C GLY A 68 -10.87 4.09 10.25
N TYR A 69 -10.56 5.03 9.34
CA TYR A 69 -9.22 5.24 8.81
C TYR A 69 -8.22 5.71 9.88
N GLU A 70 -7.34 4.81 10.28
CA GLU A 70 -6.21 5.06 11.17
C GLU A 70 -4.92 4.47 10.57
N PRO A 71 -4.23 5.22 9.69
CA PRO A 71 -3.09 4.69 8.97
C PRO A 71 -1.85 4.55 9.88
N PHE A 72 -1.09 3.48 9.66
CA PHE A 72 0.08 3.15 10.48
C PHE A 72 1.16 2.39 9.70
N ALA A 73 2.38 2.44 10.22
CA ALA A 73 3.52 1.69 9.73
C ALA A 73 3.94 0.67 10.81
N MET A 74 4.19 -0.57 10.42
CA MET A 74 4.59 -1.63 11.36
C MET A 74 6.08 -1.54 11.70
N CYS A 75 6.43 -1.80 12.95
CA CYS A 75 7.79 -2.04 13.41
C CYS A 75 8.16 -3.52 13.25
N TYR A 76 9.33 -3.80 12.69
CA TYR A 76 9.90 -5.15 12.69
C TYR A 76 11.43 -5.11 12.59
N ALA A 77 12.06 -6.26 12.81
CA ALA A 77 13.50 -6.46 12.64
C ALA A 77 13.74 -7.63 11.67
N GLY A 78 14.99 -7.90 11.31
CA GLY A 78 15.27 -9.06 10.45
C GLY A 78 16.73 -9.27 10.15
N HIS A 79 17.07 -10.46 9.66
CA HIS A 79 18.40 -10.75 9.15
C HIS A 79 18.50 -10.32 7.69
N GLN A 80 19.37 -9.35 7.39
CA GLN A 80 19.68 -8.94 6.02
C GLN A 80 21.05 -9.50 5.65
N PHE A 81 21.09 -10.35 4.61
CA PHE A 81 22.34 -10.97 4.14
C PHE A 81 23.13 -11.69 5.26
N GLY A 82 22.41 -12.37 6.16
CA GLY A 82 23.01 -13.11 7.28
C GLY A 82 23.32 -12.29 8.54
N HIS A 83 23.14 -10.97 8.50
CA HIS A 83 23.38 -10.09 9.65
C HIS A 83 22.08 -9.62 10.27
N PHE A 84 21.97 -9.70 11.60
CA PHE A 84 20.80 -9.16 12.30
C PHE A 84 20.78 -7.63 12.22
N VAL A 85 19.68 -7.09 11.70
CA VAL A 85 19.37 -5.67 11.69
C VAL A 85 18.27 -5.44 12.73
N PRO A 86 18.59 -4.81 13.88
CA PRO A 86 17.70 -4.78 15.03
C PRO A 86 16.47 -3.88 14.85
N ARG A 87 16.48 -2.99 13.84
CA ARG A 87 15.36 -2.10 13.55
C ARG A 87 15.20 -1.90 12.05
N LEU A 88 14.10 -2.43 11.54
CA LEU A 88 13.53 -2.18 10.22
C LEU A 88 12.13 -1.60 10.45
N GLY A 89 11.14 -2.08 9.71
CA GLY A 89 9.77 -1.58 9.73
C GLY A 89 9.31 -1.15 8.34
N ASP A 90 8.05 -0.74 8.25
CA ASP A 90 7.42 -0.28 7.02
C ASP A 90 8.00 1.07 6.57
N GLY A 91 9.21 1.07 6.02
CA GLY A 91 9.95 2.29 5.67
C GLY A 91 9.47 3.04 4.43
N ARG A 92 8.49 2.51 3.71
CA ARG A 92 7.82 3.16 2.55
C ARG A 92 6.43 2.59 2.29
N ALA A 93 5.86 1.95 3.29
CA ALA A 93 4.57 1.30 3.21
C ALA A 93 3.72 1.83 4.36
N ILE A 94 2.42 2.03 4.11
CA ILE A 94 1.50 2.50 5.13
C ILE A 94 0.24 1.65 5.03
N ASN A 95 -0.11 1.01 6.14
CA ASN A 95 -1.34 0.25 6.29
C ASN A 95 -2.47 1.25 6.45
N ILE A 96 -3.55 1.09 5.68
CA ILE A 96 -4.65 2.06 5.62
C ILE A 96 -5.98 1.53 6.15
N GLY A 97 -6.02 0.26 6.56
CA GLY A 97 -7.26 -0.37 7.00
C GLY A 97 -7.31 -1.86 6.70
N THR A 98 -8.25 -2.53 7.36
CA THR A 98 -8.67 -3.89 7.05
C THR A 98 -10.15 -3.89 6.66
N ILE A 99 -10.46 -4.43 5.49
CA ILE A 99 -11.84 -4.71 5.04
C ILE A 99 -12.08 -6.20 5.25
N ASP A 100 -13.03 -6.56 6.12
CA ASP A 100 -13.21 -7.92 6.61
C ASP A 100 -11.88 -8.48 7.18
N LYS A 101 -11.25 -9.44 6.50
CA LYS A 101 -9.95 -10.01 6.87
C LYS A 101 -8.78 -9.50 6.02
N TYR A 102 -9.04 -8.62 5.05
CA TYR A 102 -8.06 -8.17 4.06
C TYR A 102 -7.47 -6.83 4.46
N GLN A 103 -6.18 -6.85 4.80
CA GLN A 103 -5.39 -5.68 5.15
C GLN A 103 -4.93 -4.99 3.86
N LEU A 104 -5.13 -3.67 3.78
CA LEU A 104 -4.71 -2.83 2.68
C LEU A 104 -3.46 -2.05 3.05
N GLN A 105 -2.46 -2.06 2.18
CA GLN A 105 -1.18 -1.37 2.40
C GLN A 105 -0.76 -0.61 1.14
N LEU A 106 -0.52 0.69 1.28
CA LEU A 106 -0.04 1.56 0.22
C LEU A 106 1.49 1.58 0.22
N LYS A 107 2.12 1.01 -0.81
CA LYS A 107 3.58 1.01 -0.96
C LYS A 107 4.03 2.14 -1.88
N GLY A 108 4.94 2.97 -1.40
CA GLY A 108 5.33 4.25 -2.00
C GLY A 108 4.61 5.47 -1.40
N ALA A 109 3.85 5.25 -0.33
CA ALA A 109 2.94 6.22 0.27
C ALA A 109 3.61 7.35 1.07
N GLY A 110 4.94 7.40 1.14
CA GLY A 110 5.67 8.44 1.86
C GLY A 110 6.61 7.88 2.92
N GLN A 111 7.30 8.80 3.59
CA GLN A 111 8.23 8.47 4.67
C GLN A 111 7.48 8.09 5.95
N THR A 112 8.13 7.24 6.73
CA THR A 112 7.71 6.79 8.05
C THR A 112 8.91 6.85 8.99
N GLU A 113 8.71 6.63 10.28
CA GLU A 113 9.80 6.49 11.26
C GLU A 113 10.80 5.37 10.90
N TYR A 114 10.39 4.42 10.03
CA TYR A 114 11.19 3.29 9.59
C TYR A 114 11.90 3.51 8.24
N SER A 115 11.74 4.69 7.62
CA SER A 115 12.34 5.00 6.31
C SER A 115 13.87 5.02 6.33
N ARG A 116 14.49 5.23 7.50
CA ARG A 116 15.94 5.44 7.64
C ARG A 116 16.39 6.57 6.68
N HIS A 117 17.30 6.28 5.75
CA HIS A 117 17.78 7.23 4.75
C HIS A 117 16.96 7.20 3.44
N GLY A 118 15.88 6.43 3.38
CA GLY A 118 15.01 6.34 2.20
C GLY A 118 14.01 7.49 2.11
N ASP A 119 13.57 7.79 0.89
CA ASP A 119 12.59 8.83 0.59
C ASP A 119 11.12 8.40 0.79
N GLY A 120 10.88 7.16 1.21
CA GLY A 120 9.52 6.63 1.38
C GLY A 120 8.76 6.38 0.07
N ARG A 121 9.42 6.48 -1.10
CA ARG A 121 8.78 6.38 -2.41
C ARG A 121 9.05 5.05 -3.12
N ALA A 122 8.10 4.69 -3.97
CA ALA A 122 8.25 3.66 -4.99
C ALA A 122 8.22 4.32 -6.36
N VAL A 123 8.96 3.74 -7.31
CA VAL A 123 9.02 4.22 -8.70
C VAL A 123 8.13 3.34 -9.58
N LEU A 124 7.62 3.90 -10.67
CA LEU A 124 6.67 3.25 -11.56
C LEU A 124 7.12 1.86 -12.03
N ARG A 125 8.40 1.70 -12.43
CA ARG A 125 8.93 0.40 -12.86
C ARG A 125 8.83 -0.69 -11.78
N SER A 126 9.06 -0.31 -10.52
CA SER A 126 9.04 -1.26 -9.39
C SER A 126 7.62 -1.66 -9.04
N SER A 127 6.70 -0.69 -9.03
CA SER A 127 5.29 -0.90 -8.75
C SER A 127 4.60 -1.75 -9.82
N ILE A 128 4.91 -1.52 -11.11
CA ILE A 128 4.39 -2.36 -12.22
C ILE A 128 4.84 -3.81 -12.07
N ARG A 129 6.12 -4.05 -11.78
CA ARG A 129 6.66 -5.40 -11.62
C ARG A 129 5.98 -6.15 -10.47
N GLU A 130 5.77 -5.49 -9.34
CA GLU A 130 5.09 -6.07 -8.18
C GLU A 130 3.62 -6.37 -8.48
N TYR A 131 2.91 -5.43 -9.10
CA TYR A 131 1.52 -5.62 -9.51
C TYR A 131 1.37 -6.84 -10.44
N LEU A 132 2.19 -6.92 -11.49
CA LEU A 132 2.13 -8.00 -12.47
C LEU A 132 2.50 -9.36 -11.87
N ILE A 133 3.55 -9.43 -11.04
CA ILE A 133 3.96 -10.72 -10.47
C ILE A 133 2.96 -11.22 -9.43
N SER A 134 2.35 -10.33 -8.64
CA SER A 134 1.26 -10.70 -7.73
C SER A 134 0.11 -11.39 -8.47
N GLU A 135 -0.34 -10.81 -9.58
CA GLU A 135 -1.42 -11.41 -10.37
C GLU A 135 -1.00 -12.69 -11.09
N ALA A 136 0.21 -12.74 -11.64
CA ALA A 136 0.73 -13.93 -12.30
C ALA A 136 0.80 -15.11 -11.31
N MET A 137 1.33 -14.89 -10.11
CA MET A 137 1.43 -15.91 -9.06
C MET A 137 0.06 -16.43 -8.63
N THR A 138 -0.93 -15.55 -8.48
CA THR A 138 -2.33 -15.93 -8.19
C THR A 138 -2.88 -16.88 -9.26
N HIS A 139 -2.71 -16.56 -10.54
CA HIS A 139 -3.22 -17.38 -11.65
C HIS A 139 -2.41 -18.67 -11.88
N LEU A 140 -1.15 -18.69 -11.44
CA LEU A 140 -0.34 -19.90 -11.32
C LEU A 140 -0.68 -20.74 -10.08
N ARG A 141 -1.62 -20.28 -9.24
CA ARG A 141 -2.05 -20.92 -7.98
C ARG A 141 -0.92 -21.04 -6.96
N ILE A 142 -0.01 -20.07 -6.95
CA ILE A 142 1.05 -19.97 -5.96
C ILE A 142 0.62 -18.91 -4.93
N PRO A 143 0.60 -19.23 -3.62
CA PRO A 143 0.25 -18.27 -2.58
C PRO A 143 1.09 -16.99 -2.69
N THR A 144 0.40 -15.84 -2.68
CA THR A 144 1.01 -14.53 -2.92
C THR A 144 0.13 -13.43 -2.31
N THR A 145 0.70 -12.24 -2.13
CA THR A 145 -0.08 -11.04 -1.84
C THR A 145 -0.76 -10.55 -3.11
N LEU A 146 -1.96 -10.01 -2.96
CA LEU A 146 -2.76 -9.45 -4.06
C LEU A 146 -2.46 -7.94 -4.24
N CYS A 147 -2.87 -7.37 -5.37
CA CYS A 147 -2.79 -5.93 -5.60
C CYS A 147 -4.16 -5.40 -6.06
N LEU A 148 -4.71 -4.42 -5.33
CA LEU A 148 -5.99 -3.79 -5.66
C LEU A 148 -5.86 -2.79 -6.82
N GLY A 149 -4.74 -2.07 -6.90
CA GLY A 149 -4.54 -1.07 -7.94
C GLY A 149 -3.17 -0.42 -7.88
N ILE A 150 -2.84 0.29 -8.95
CA ILE A 150 -1.60 1.03 -9.13
C ILE A 150 -1.87 2.41 -9.73
N ILE A 151 -1.25 3.43 -9.12
CA ILE A 151 -1.24 4.80 -9.63
C ILE A 151 0.18 5.22 -10.01
N GLY A 152 0.28 6.00 -11.08
CA GLY A 152 1.46 6.76 -11.46
C GLY A 152 1.32 8.22 -11.04
N SER A 153 2.36 9.02 -11.22
CA SER A 153 2.35 10.44 -10.88
C SER A 153 3.41 11.23 -11.65
N ASP A 154 3.36 12.56 -11.56
CA ASP A 154 4.42 13.45 -12.05
C ASP A 154 5.55 13.65 -11.03
N HIS A 155 5.42 13.07 -9.82
CA HIS A 155 6.35 13.24 -8.72
C HIS A 155 7.72 12.64 -9.07
N ASP A 156 8.77 13.47 -9.08
CA ASP A 156 10.13 13.01 -9.37
C ASP A 156 10.73 12.27 -8.17
N VAL A 157 11.34 11.12 -8.44
CA VAL A 157 11.97 10.25 -7.45
C VAL A 157 13.36 9.90 -7.96
N TRP A 158 14.39 10.23 -7.17
CA TRP A 158 15.78 10.01 -7.55
C TRP A 158 16.23 8.59 -7.22
N ARG A 159 16.69 7.85 -8.23
CA ARG A 159 17.37 6.55 -8.08
C ARG A 159 18.71 6.63 -8.79
N GLU A 160 19.04 5.67 -9.65
CA GLU A 160 20.17 5.78 -10.57
C GLU A 160 19.95 6.93 -11.59
N GLU A 161 18.69 7.16 -11.95
CA GLU A 161 18.20 8.28 -12.75
C GLU A 161 16.94 8.88 -12.10
N THR A 162 16.47 10.00 -12.64
CA THR A 162 15.18 10.55 -12.21
C THR A 162 14.05 9.69 -12.78
N GLU A 163 13.22 9.15 -11.90
CA GLU A 163 12.07 8.33 -12.24
C GLU A 163 10.77 8.97 -11.73
N LYS A 164 9.63 8.45 -12.19
CA LYS A 164 8.32 8.87 -11.71
C LYS A 164 7.83 8.02 -10.55
N GLY A 165 7.35 8.68 -9.51
CA GLY A 165 6.76 8.08 -8.33
C GLY A 165 5.46 7.36 -8.64
N ALA A 166 5.21 6.27 -7.94
CA ALA A 166 4.00 5.45 -8.06
C ALA A 166 3.61 4.89 -6.69
N VAL A 167 2.33 4.54 -6.53
CA VAL A 167 1.84 3.76 -5.39
C VAL A 167 1.17 2.49 -5.90
N VAL A 168 1.46 1.37 -5.25
CA VAL A 168 0.71 0.12 -5.42
C VAL A 168 -0.02 -0.20 -4.12
N CYS A 169 -1.33 -0.44 -4.20
CA CYS A 169 -2.13 -0.89 -3.07
C CYS A 169 -2.08 -2.42 -2.98
N ARG A 170 -1.29 -2.91 -2.04
CA ARG A 170 -1.15 -4.33 -1.73
C ARG A 170 -2.29 -4.77 -0.83
N VAL A 171 -2.67 -6.04 -0.96
CA VAL A 171 -3.73 -6.66 -0.17
C VAL A 171 -3.27 -8.03 0.33
N SER A 172 -3.44 -8.29 1.62
CA SER A 172 -3.08 -9.56 2.25
C SER A 172 -3.99 -9.84 3.45
N THR A 173 -4.05 -11.09 3.92
CA THR A 173 -4.71 -11.42 5.19
C THR A 173 -3.81 -11.19 6.41
N SER A 174 -2.51 -11.03 6.21
CA SER A 174 -1.51 -10.69 7.23
C SER A 174 -0.29 -10.03 6.59
N TRP A 175 0.35 -9.13 7.33
CA TRP A 175 1.70 -8.59 7.02
C TRP A 175 2.80 -9.14 7.94
N VAL A 176 2.43 -9.89 8.99
CA VAL A 176 3.33 -10.72 9.82
C VAL A 176 3.52 -12.08 9.18
#